data_AF-A0A6J4PSZ2-F1
#
_entry.id   AF-A0A6J4PSZ2-F1
#
_cell.length_a   1.000
_cell.length_b   1.000
_cell.length_c   1.000
_cell.angle_alpha   90.00
_cell.angle_beta   90.00
_cell.angle_gamma   90.00
#
_symmetry.space_group_name_H-M   'P 1'
#
loop_
_entity.id
_entity.type
_entity.pdbx_description
1 polymer ?
#
loop_
_entity_poly.entity_id
_entity_poly.type
_entity_poly.pdbx_seq_one_letter_code
_entity_poly.pdbx_strand_id
1 'polypeptide(L)'
;AGLVGAGAALLLPATVGPAVYVAGALADPARFSTFKPTWLLARELEADFAPATRDAAFAEIDDRLLDGELSPAALDAIAERALARQADTARAWSPAWVRMFERVTTSAPRAAEQRARFARQQWVLQLEVLPRVLHGGSIALRIRQVPRYGSRPWSPPDMRVTKFAIGPVEHRPAGGSEVVERDPRGFVASRDVVIPLSDSEWARLPVGSVHEVRLTVDLFNQAVAPAYNPATHTLLAAEPVRICTPVPLRTDPALREAVAVAVGVRRIQVSEARRGDPPGFRVSMPFVVTRAPVGVAWAVSLRAGDSEWPVGIVHFRPGVPGTMLAEGMLPPDFTLTRADVVLRPSQSAAARNADLAEIWGEPVVLADREVTWDQRHTVLPSGAVTSTLIGPHATMRPAARHNGATP
;
A
#
# COMPACT_ATOMS: atom_id res chain seq x y z
N ALA A 1 9.70 38.77 -62.88
CA ALA A 1 10.68 38.99 -61.81
C ALA A 1 10.13 38.68 -60.41
N GLY A 2 8.92 39.12 -60.04
CA GLY A 2 8.40 38.96 -58.67
C GLY A 2 8.18 37.52 -58.17
N LEU A 3 7.68 36.61 -59.03
CA LEU A 3 7.40 35.21 -58.64
C LEU A 3 8.66 34.36 -58.41
N VAL A 4 9.73 34.61 -59.17
CA VAL A 4 11.01 33.90 -59.03
C VAL A 4 11.75 34.34 -57.77
N GLY A 5 11.70 35.65 -57.45
CA GLY A 5 12.27 36.18 -56.21
C GLY A 5 11.54 35.70 -54.96
N ALA A 6 10.20 35.63 -55.00
CA ALA A 6 9.40 35.09 -53.89
C ALA A 6 9.64 33.58 -53.68
N GLY A 7 9.80 32.81 -54.76
CA GLY A 7 10.14 31.38 -54.68
C GLY A 7 11.51 31.12 -54.05
N ALA A 8 12.54 31.88 -54.43
CA ALA A 8 13.88 31.76 -53.85
C ALA A 8 13.93 32.18 -52.37
N ALA A 9 13.18 33.21 -51.98
CA ALA A 9 13.09 33.66 -50.59
C ALA A 9 12.38 32.64 -49.68
N LEU A 10 11.43 31.85 -50.20
CA LEU A 10 10.79 30.76 -49.46
C LEU A 10 11.64 29.48 -49.42
N LEU A 11 12.44 29.23 -50.46
CA LEU A 11 13.33 28.05 -50.52
C LEU A 11 14.55 28.18 -49.61
N LEU A 12 15.08 29.39 -49.39
CA LEU A 12 16.24 29.64 -48.54
C LEU A 12 16.08 29.14 -47.08
N PRO A 13 15.02 29.50 -46.33
CA PRO A 13 14.81 28.94 -44.99
C PRO A 13 14.49 27.43 -45.03
N ALA A 14 13.89 26.95 -46.13
CA ALA A 14 13.62 25.52 -46.32
C ALA A 14 14.88 24.68 -46.62
N THR A 15 15.97 25.27 -47.11
CA THR A 15 17.23 24.55 -47.41
C THR A 15 18.33 24.80 -46.39
N VAL A 16 18.49 26.04 -45.92
CA VAL A 16 19.54 26.41 -44.95
C VAL A 16 19.26 25.82 -43.58
N GLY A 17 17.99 25.83 -43.13
CA GLY A 17 17.60 25.24 -41.85
C GLY A 17 17.99 23.76 -41.75
N PRO A 18 17.55 22.91 -42.69
CA PRO A 18 17.97 21.51 -42.73
C PRO A 18 19.47 21.31 -42.93
N ALA A 19 20.14 22.13 -43.74
CA ALA A 19 21.59 22.00 -43.96
C ALA A 19 22.41 22.28 -42.69
N VAL A 20 22.08 23.34 -41.93
CA VAL A 20 22.71 23.64 -40.64
C VAL A 20 22.41 22.54 -39.62
N TYR A 21 21.16 22.06 -39.60
CA TYR A 21 20.75 20.96 -38.73
C TYR A 21 21.53 19.67 -39.02
N VAL A 22 21.67 19.28 -40.29
CA VAL A 22 22.43 18.10 -40.72
C VAL A 22 23.93 18.28 -40.46
N ALA A 23 24.50 19.44 -40.75
CA ALA A 23 25.91 19.72 -40.49
C ALA A 23 26.23 19.67 -38.99
N GLY A 24 25.36 20.22 -38.13
CA GLY A 24 25.50 20.15 -36.68
C GLY A 24 25.40 18.70 -36.16
N ALA A 25 24.47 17.91 -36.70
CA ALA A 25 24.33 16.49 -36.37
C ALA A 25 25.60 15.68 -36.68
N LEU A 26 26.26 15.99 -37.81
CA LEU A 26 27.45 15.29 -38.28
C LEU A 26 28.72 15.74 -37.55
N ALA A 27 28.81 17.01 -37.15
CA ALA A 27 29.99 17.56 -36.51
C ALA A 27 30.15 17.14 -35.04
N ASP A 28 29.03 17.10 -34.29
CA ASP A 28 29.03 16.66 -32.89
C ASP A 28 27.68 16.02 -32.53
N PRO A 29 27.55 14.69 -32.73
CA PRO A 29 26.32 13.98 -32.42
C PRO A 29 25.88 14.12 -30.96
N ALA A 30 26.81 14.39 -30.03
CA ALA A 30 26.50 14.56 -28.61
C ALA A 30 25.83 15.89 -28.31
N ARG A 31 26.11 16.94 -29.10
CA ARG A 31 25.52 18.29 -28.93
C ARG A 31 24.35 18.58 -29.85
N PHE A 32 23.98 17.61 -30.67
CA PHE A 32 22.90 17.79 -31.63
C PHE A 32 21.57 18.22 -31.00
N SER A 33 21.28 17.77 -29.78
CA SER A 33 20.07 18.16 -29.04
C SER A 33 19.98 19.66 -28.78
N THR A 34 21.12 20.35 -28.59
CA THR A 34 21.17 21.80 -28.30
C THR A 34 20.64 22.66 -29.44
N PHE A 35 20.72 22.19 -30.68
CA PHE A 35 20.21 22.92 -31.84
C PHE A 35 18.72 22.63 -32.14
N LYS A 36 18.11 21.68 -31.43
CA LYS A 36 16.72 21.29 -31.70
C LYS A 36 15.76 22.35 -31.15
N PRO A 37 14.72 22.75 -31.90
CA PRO A 37 13.68 23.60 -31.34
C PRO A 37 12.90 22.85 -30.26
N THR A 38 12.36 23.56 -29.26
CA THR A 38 11.69 22.95 -28.10
C THR A 38 10.54 22.03 -28.46
N TRP A 39 9.78 22.32 -29.53
CA TRP A 39 8.70 21.45 -30.00
C TRP A 39 9.21 20.08 -30.46
N LEU A 40 10.42 20.03 -31.04
CA LEU A 40 11.03 18.79 -31.50
C LEU A 40 11.54 17.99 -30.31
N LEU A 41 12.22 18.63 -29.36
CA LEU A 41 12.64 18.00 -28.11
C LEU A 41 11.44 17.42 -27.36
N ALA A 42 10.34 18.18 -27.26
CA ALA A 42 9.14 17.74 -26.56
C ALA A 42 8.44 16.56 -27.27
N ARG A 43 8.58 16.43 -28.60
CA ARG A 43 8.15 15.25 -29.37
C ARG A 43 9.06 14.05 -29.11
N GLU A 44 10.37 14.26 -29.00
CA GLU A 44 11.36 13.20 -28.71
C GLU A 44 11.22 12.61 -27.29
N LEU A 45 10.47 13.26 -26.40
CA LEU A 45 10.12 12.70 -25.10
C LEU A 45 9.15 11.50 -25.20
N GLU A 46 8.45 11.33 -26.33
CA GLU A 46 7.49 10.25 -26.53
C GLU A 46 8.16 8.86 -26.60
N ALA A 47 7.42 7.77 -26.33
CA ALA A 47 8.01 6.45 -26.09
C ALA A 47 8.69 5.81 -27.29
N ASP A 48 8.34 6.22 -28.50
CA ASP A 48 8.71 5.51 -29.71
C ASP A 48 10.15 5.84 -30.16
N PHE A 49 10.83 6.76 -29.45
CA PHE A 49 12.22 7.09 -29.66
C PHE A 49 13.16 6.20 -28.84
N ALA A 50 14.37 5.99 -29.35
CA ALA A 50 15.42 5.26 -28.64
C ALA A 50 15.71 5.91 -27.27
N PRO A 51 15.98 5.13 -26.20
CA PRO A 51 16.23 5.68 -24.87
C PRO A 51 17.27 6.81 -24.83
N ALA A 52 18.37 6.67 -25.57
CA ALA A 52 19.42 7.70 -25.65
C ALA A 52 18.91 9.04 -26.22
N THR A 53 18.06 9.01 -27.26
CA THR A 53 17.46 10.21 -27.84
C THR A 53 16.53 10.90 -26.84
N ARG A 54 15.69 10.11 -26.17
CA ARG A 54 14.76 10.62 -25.16
C ARG A 54 15.49 11.22 -23.96
N ASP A 55 16.55 10.56 -23.48
CA ASP A 55 17.32 11.02 -22.33
C ASP A 55 18.09 12.31 -22.66
N ALA A 56 18.62 12.43 -23.89
CA ALA A 56 19.22 13.68 -24.38
C ALA A 56 18.19 14.81 -24.52
N ALA A 57 16.95 14.50 -24.93
CA ALA A 57 15.88 15.48 -24.98
C ALA A 57 15.44 15.94 -23.57
N PHE A 58 15.38 15.03 -22.59
CA PHE A 58 15.14 15.39 -21.19
C PHE A 58 16.23 16.32 -20.65
N ALA A 59 17.50 16.00 -20.89
CA ALA A 59 18.64 16.81 -20.42
C ALA A 59 18.59 18.23 -21.00
N GLU A 60 18.43 18.35 -22.32
CA GLU A 60 18.38 19.66 -22.98
C GLU A 60 17.17 20.50 -22.54
N ILE A 61 15.98 19.90 -22.36
CA ILE A 61 14.82 20.64 -21.82
C ILE A 61 15.09 21.13 -20.39
N ASP A 62 15.79 20.32 -19.58
CA ASP A 62 16.15 20.69 -18.22
C ASP A 62 17.15 21.85 -18.19
N ASP A 63 18.16 21.84 -19.07
CA ASP A 63 19.13 22.93 -19.21
C ASP A 63 18.43 24.24 -19.61
N ARG A 64 17.58 24.22 -20.64
CA ARG A 64 16.79 25.40 -21.05
C ARG A 64 15.87 25.92 -19.97
N LEU A 65 15.33 25.03 -19.15
CA LEU A 65 14.49 25.40 -18.02
C LEU A 65 15.30 26.11 -16.94
N LEU A 66 16.51 25.64 -16.64
CA LEU A 66 17.43 26.26 -15.68
C LEU A 66 17.94 27.62 -16.17
N ASP A 67 18.17 27.76 -17.47
CA ASP A 67 18.63 29.01 -18.10
C ASP A 67 17.49 30.01 -18.38
N GLY A 68 16.24 29.62 -18.14
CA GLY A 68 15.06 30.48 -18.34
C GLY A 68 14.71 30.73 -19.81
N GLU A 69 15.17 29.87 -20.73
CA GLU A 69 14.98 30.01 -22.18
C GLU A 69 13.61 29.52 -22.67
N LEU A 70 12.86 28.81 -21.82
CA LEU A 70 11.55 28.28 -22.16
C LEU A 70 10.46 29.33 -21.98
N SER A 71 9.71 29.60 -23.06
CA SER A 71 8.52 30.46 -22.98
C SER A 71 7.42 29.83 -22.10
N PRO A 72 6.52 30.63 -21.49
CA PRO A 72 5.41 30.10 -20.71
C PRO A 72 4.54 29.08 -21.46
N ALA A 73 4.31 29.31 -22.77
CA ALA A 73 3.58 28.37 -23.62
C ALA A 73 4.32 27.04 -23.80
N ALA A 74 5.66 27.06 -23.85
CA ALA A 74 6.47 25.84 -23.91
C ALA A 74 6.41 25.06 -22.59
N LEU A 75 6.47 25.75 -21.44
CA LEU A 75 6.32 25.14 -20.12
C LEU A 75 4.97 24.44 -19.98
N ASP A 76 3.88 25.14 -20.34
CA ASP A 76 2.53 24.57 -20.33
C ASP A 76 2.43 23.35 -21.25
N ALA A 77 2.94 23.41 -22.48
CA ALA A 77 2.90 22.30 -23.41
C ALA A 77 3.67 21.06 -22.92
N ILE A 78 4.81 21.27 -22.25
CA ILE A 78 5.60 20.17 -21.65
C ILE A 78 4.85 19.55 -20.46
N ALA A 79 4.25 20.38 -19.60
CA ALA A 79 3.44 19.92 -18.46
C ALA A 79 2.20 19.13 -18.92
N GLU A 80 1.49 19.61 -19.94
CA GLU A 80 0.35 18.91 -20.53
C GLU A 80 0.75 17.56 -21.14
N ARG A 81 1.90 17.49 -21.82
CA ARG A 81 2.42 16.23 -22.37
C ARG A 81 2.80 15.24 -21.28
N ALA A 82 3.41 15.71 -20.18
CA ALA A 82 3.71 14.88 -19.02
C ALA A 82 2.42 14.30 -18.39
N LEU A 83 1.39 15.12 -18.23
CA LEU A 83 0.09 14.70 -17.70
C LEU A 83 -0.64 13.72 -18.64
N ALA A 84 -0.63 13.98 -19.95
CA ALA A 84 -1.18 13.03 -20.94
C ALA A 84 -0.45 11.68 -20.87
N ARG A 85 0.88 11.70 -20.73
CA ARG A 85 1.70 10.50 -20.56
C ARG A 85 1.40 9.78 -19.24
N GLN A 86 1.13 10.51 -18.16
CA GLN A 86 0.77 9.94 -16.86
C GLN A 86 -0.64 9.33 -16.86
N ALA A 87 -1.57 9.89 -17.65
CA ALA A 87 -2.91 9.38 -17.79
C ALA A 87 -2.96 8.04 -18.56
N ASP A 88 -2.07 7.85 -19.54
CA ASP A 88 -2.01 6.61 -20.33
C ASP A 88 -1.33 5.49 -19.54
N THR A 89 -2.13 4.56 -18.98
CA THR A 89 -1.68 3.42 -18.16
C THR A 89 -1.02 2.29 -18.95
N ALA A 90 -1.17 2.27 -20.27
CA ALA A 90 -0.46 1.31 -21.12
C ALA A 90 1.01 1.71 -21.35
N ARG A 91 1.33 2.98 -21.14
CA ARG A 91 2.67 3.53 -21.34
C ARG A 91 3.54 3.46 -20.07
N ALA A 92 4.80 3.06 -20.23
CA ALA A 92 5.77 3.13 -19.14
C ALA A 92 5.93 4.57 -18.63
N TRP A 93 5.97 4.72 -17.30
CA TRP A 93 6.18 5.99 -16.62
C TRP A 93 7.58 6.01 -15.99
N SER A 94 8.41 7.00 -16.34
CA SER A 94 9.78 7.10 -15.84
C SER A 94 9.92 8.20 -14.78
N PRO A 95 10.85 8.08 -13.82
CA PRO A 95 11.13 9.17 -12.87
C PRO A 95 11.57 10.49 -13.51
N ALA A 96 12.10 10.46 -14.75
CA ALA A 96 12.48 11.67 -15.48
C ALA A 96 11.27 12.56 -15.79
N TRP A 97 10.13 11.96 -16.17
CA TRP A 97 8.88 12.70 -16.39
C TRP A 97 8.41 13.44 -15.14
N VAL A 98 8.57 12.82 -13.97
CA VAL A 98 8.17 13.40 -12.68
C VAL A 98 9.03 14.61 -12.35
N ARG A 99 10.35 14.46 -12.42
CA ARG A 99 11.28 15.58 -12.17
C ARG A 99 11.03 16.74 -13.12
N MET A 100 10.86 16.45 -14.41
CA MET A 100 10.57 17.48 -15.39
C MET A 100 9.23 18.17 -15.08
N PHE A 101 8.17 17.42 -14.79
CA PHE A 101 6.86 17.97 -14.41
C PHE A 101 6.94 18.89 -13.18
N GLU A 102 7.60 18.45 -12.11
CA GLU A 102 7.78 19.24 -10.88
C GLU A 102 8.51 20.57 -11.16
N ARG A 103 9.57 20.54 -12.00
CA ARG A 103 10.31 21.74 -12.36
C ARG A 103 9.51 22.68 -13.27
N VAL A 104 8.89 22.18 -14.35
CA VAL A 104 8.12 23.05 -15.27
C VAL A 104 6.92 23.68 -14.57
N THR A 105 6.27 22.96 -13.65
CA THR A 105 5.13 23.49 -12.89
C THR A 105 5.52 24.41 -11.73
N THR A 106 6.81 24.62 -11.48
CA THR A 106 7.24 25.68 -10.55
C THR A 106 7.03 27.08 -11.15
N SER A 107 7.10 27.19 -12.49
CA SER A 107 7.04 28.47 -13.22
C SER A 107 5.87 28.55 -14.22
N ALA A 108 5.04 27.52 -14.34
CA ALA A 108 3.93 27.49 -15.30
C ALA A 108 2.72 28.35 -14.85
N PRO A 109 2.09 29.10 -15.76
CA PRO A 109 0.87 29.88 -15.46
C PRO A 109 -0.28 29.05 -14.89
N ARG A 110 -0.40 27.78 -15.33
CA ARG A 110 -1.46 26.84 -14.90
C ARG A 110 -0.98 25.80 -13.87
N ALA A 111 0.11 26.09 -13.17
CA ALA A 111 0.76 25.18 -12.24
C ALA A 111 -0.19 24.57 -11.18
N ALA A 112 -1.17 25.33 -10.67
CA ALA A 112 -2.11 24.82 -9.67
C ALA A 112 -3.00 23.70 -10.23
N GLU A 113 -3.68 23.96 -11.36
CA GLU A 113 -4.57 22.99 -12.01
C GLU A 113 -3.80 21.75 -12.49
N GLN A 114 -2.61 21.96 -13.07
CA GLN A 114 -1.75 20.88 -13.53
C GLN A 114 -1.26 20.00 -12.38
N ARG A 115 -0.80 20.59 -11.27
CA ARG A 115 -0.40 19.83 -10.07
C ARG A 115 -1.56 19.08 -9.45
N ALA A 116 -2.77 19.66 -9.46
CA ALA A 116 -3.97 18.96 -9.05
C ALA A 116 -4.23 17.74 -9.94
N ARG A 117 -4.16 17.89 -11.26
CA ARG A 117 -4.36 16.78 -12.20
C ARG A 117 -3.27 15.71 -12.06
N PHE A 118 -2.02 16.12 -11.88
CA PHE A 118 -0.90 15.23 -11.61
C PHE A 118 -1.15 14.37 -10.38
N ALA A 119 -1.53 15.01 -9.27
CA ALA A 119 -1.84 14.32 -8.02
C ALA A 119 -2.97 13.28 -8.18
N ARG A 120 -4.02 13.58 -8.98
CA ARG A 120 -5.09 12.62 -9.29
C ARG A 120 -4.64 11.44 -10.17
N GLN A 121 -3.61 11.64 -10.99
CA GLN A 121 -3.10 10.64 -11.95
C GLN A 121 -1.91 9.83 -11.39
N GLN A 122 -1.43 10.15 -10.19
CA GLN A 122 -0.28 9.48 -9.57
C GLN A 122 -0.53 8.02 -9.20
N TRP A 123 -1.78 7.57 -9.15
CA TRP A 123 -2.14 6.27 -8.62
C TRP A 123 -3.00 5.51 -9.62
N VAL A 124 -2.51 4.34 -10.04
CA VAL A 124 -3.37 3.34 -10.68
C VAL A 124 -3.86 2.43 -9.58
N LEU A 125 -5.15 2.52 -9.30
CA LEU A 125 -5.82 1.71 -8.30
C LEU A 125 -6.42 0.46 -8.96
N GLN A 126 -6.22 -0.69 -8.33
CA GLN A 126 -6.84 -1.94 -8.72
C GLN A 126 -7.59 -2.51 -7.52
N LEU A 127 -8.83 -2.93 -7.74
CA LEU A 127 -9.65 -3.59 -6.74
C LEU A 127 -9.49 -5.10 -6.86
N GLU A 128 -8.90 -5.71 -5.85
CA GLU A 128 -8.80 -7.16 -5.69
C GLU A 128 -9.88 -7.60 -4.69
N VAL A 129 -10.72 -8.53 -5.09
CA VAL A 129 -11.76 -9.12 -4.23
C VAL A 129 -11.64 -10.63 -4.32
N LEU A 130 -11.91 -11.33 -3.22
CA LEU A 130 -11.96 -12.79 -3.24
C LEU A 130 -13.10 -13.25 -4.17
N PRO A 131 -12.85 -14.19 -5.10
CA PRO A 131 -13.89 -14.68 -6.02
C PRO A 131 -15.07 -15.35 -5.31
N ARG A 132 -14.90 -15.75 -4.05
CA ARG A 132 -15.91 -16.40 -3.22
C ARG A 132 -16.11 -15.57 -1.96
N VAL A 133 -17.35 -15.20 -1.69
CA VAL A 133 -17.75 -14.43 -0.51
C VAL A 133 -18.78 -15.25 0.26
N LEU A 134 -18.53 -15.50 1.54
CA LEU A 134 -19.47 -16.25 2.39
C LEU A 134 -20.68 -15.37 2.75
N HIS A 135 -21.88 -15.91 2.57
CA HIS A 135 -23.14 -15.27 2.97
C HIS A 135 -23.15 -15.01 4.48
N GLY A 136 -23.58 -13.81 4.89
CA GLY A 136 -23.55 -13.37 6.28
C GLY A 136 -22.15 -13.00 6.81
N GLY A 137 -21.10 -13.19 6.02
CA GLY A 137 -19.73 -12.84 6.39
C GLY A 137 -19.43 -11.35 6.23
N SER A 138 -18.15 -10.99 6.33
CA SER A 138 -17.66 -9.70 5.87
C SER A 138 -16.95 -9.86 4.52
N ILE A 139 -17.03 -8.84 3.67
CA ILE A 139 -16.38 -8.85 2.36
C ILE A 139 -14.98 -8.29 2.52
N ALA A 140 -13.97 -9.14 2.38
CA ALA A 140 -12.58 -8.73 2.35
C ALA A 140 -12.19 -8.30 0.93
N LEU A 141 -11.70 -7.08 0.80
CA LEU A 141 -11.19 -6.52 -0.44
C LEU A 141 -9.83 -5.87 -0.21
N ARG A 142 -9.05 -5.75 -1.28
CA ARG A 142 -7.72 -5.14 -1.25
C ARG A 142 -7.61 -4.14 -2.39
N ILE A 143 -7.06 -2.98 -2.09
CA ILE A 143 -6.83 -1.93 -3.09
C ILE A 143 -5.33 -1.91 -3.35
N ARG A 144 -4.95 -2.46 -4.49
CA ARG A 144 -3.56 -2.43 -4.94
C ARG A 144 -3.29 -1.08 -5.59
N GLN A 145 -2.30 -0.37 -5.08
CA GLN A 145 -1.87 0.91 -5.64
C GLN A 145 -0.59 0.69 -6.44
N VAL A 146 -0.64 0.99 -7.72
CA VAL A 146 0.56 1.02 -8.57
C VAL A 146 0.97 2.49 -8.70
N PRO A 147 2.07 2.89 -8.05
CA PRO A 147 2.52 4.28 -8.07
C PRO A 147 2.99 4.66 -9.47
N ARG A 148 2.52 5.81 -9.95
CA ARG A 148 3.00 6.52 -11.14
C ARG A 148 3.63 7.84 -10.75
N TYR A 149 4.52 7.78 -9.78
CA TYR A 149 5.42 8.86 -9.38
C TYR A 149 6.87 8.33 -9.33
N GLY A 150 7.82 9.23 -9.13
CA GLY A 150 9.25 8.94 -9.25
C GLY A 150 9.81 8.16 -8.07
N SER A 151 11.13 8.01 -8.02
CA SER A 151 11.84 7.23 -6.98
C SER A 151 11.82 7.82 -5.57
N ARG A 152 11.24 9.02 -5.36
CA ARG A 152 11.11 9.60 -4.02
C ARG A 152 9.94 8.95 -3.28
N PRO A 153 10.12 8.48 -2.04
CA PRO A 153 9.06 7.88 -1.27
C PRO A 153 8.08 8.97 -0.84
N TRP A 154 7.10 9.30 -1.69
CA TRP A 154 5.92 10.02 -1.21
C TRP A 154 5.18 9.13 -0.21
N SER A 155 4.62 9.79 0.81
CA SER A 155 3.59 9.15 1.62
C SER A 155 2.46 8.75 0.68
N PRO A 156 1.95 7.52 0.78
CA PRO A 156 0.76 7.15 0.04
C PRO A 156 -0.39 8.11 0.40
N PRO A 157 -1.31 8.39 -0.54
CA PRO A 157 -2.45 9.25 -0.25
C PRO A 157 -3.26 8.59 0.85
N ASP A 158 -3.87 9.42 1.70
CA ASP A 158 -4.94 8.89 2.54
C ASP A 158 -6.08 8.49 1.62
N MET A 159 -6.64 7.32 1.87
CA MET A 159 -7.76 6.80 1.11
C MET A 159 -8.95 6.65 2.02
N ARG A 160 -10.10 7.14 1.55
CA ARG A 160 -11.38 6.96 2.23
C ARG A 160 -12.34 6.22 1.31
N VAL A 161 -12.83 5.07 1.74
CA VAL A 161 -13.93 4.40 1.05
C VAL A 161 -15.21 5.19 1.28
N THR A 162 -15.84 5.67 0.21
CA THR A 162 -17.09 6.44 0.28
C THR A 162 -18.31 5.64 -0.10
N LYS A 163 -18.13 4.60 -0.93
CA LYS A 163 -19.23 3.74 -1.37
C LYS A 163 -18.70 2.36 -1.76
N PHE A 164 -19.42 1.34 -1.38
CA PHE A 164 -19.24 -0.04 -1.82
C PHE A 164 -20.52 -0.52 -2.49
N ALA A 165 -20.41 -1.29 -3.57
CA ALA A 165 -21.56 -1.92 -4.19
C ALA A 165 -21.23 -3.35 -4.62
N ILE A 166 -22.19 -4.26 -4.41
CA ILE A 166 -22.14 -5.65 -4.83
C ILE A 166 -23.50 -6.04 -5.41
N GLY A 167 -23.55 -6.22 -6.73
CA GLY A 167 -24.82 -6.46 -7.43
C GLY A 167 -25.84 -5.35 -7.13
N PRO A 168 -27.04 -5.67 -6.58
CA PRO A 168 -28.05 -4.67 -6.26
C PRO A 168 -27.78 -3.92 -4.95
N VAL A 169 -26.88 -4.41 -4.09
CA VAL A 169 -26.60 -3.82 -2.78
C VAL A 169 -25.64 -2.64 -2.93
N GLU A 170 -26.02 -1.51 -2.35
CA GLU A 170 -25.16 -0.34 -2.17
C GLU A 170 -24.99 -0.10 -0.67
N HIS A 171 -23.74 -0.04 -0.24
CA HIS A 171 -23.34 0.17 1.15
C HIS A 171 -22.47 1.42 1.24
N ARG A 172 -22.70 2.24 2.27
CA ARG A 172 -21.88 3.42 2.57
C ARG A 172 -21.19 3.18 3.91
N PRO A 173 -19.89 2.87 3.91
CA PRO A 173 -19.16 2.70 5.15
C PRO A 173 -19.25 3.98 5.99
N ALA A 174 -19.30 3.85 7.31
CA ALA A 174 -19.45 4.98 8.25
C ALA A 174 -18.26 5.96 8.31
N GLY A 175 -17.37 5.94 7.30
CA GLY A 175 -16.17 6.74 7.24
C GLY A 175 -15.01 6.08 7.98
N GLY A 176 -13.99 5.68 7.25
CA GLY A 176 -12.70 5.26 7.78
C GLY A 176 -11.62 5.71 6.82
N SER A 177 -10.55 6.32 7.35
CA SER A 177 -9.30 6.46 6.60
C SER A 177 -8.60 5.11 6.65
N GLU A 178 -8.24 4.56 5.50
CA GLU A 178 -7.50 3.31 5.46
C GLU A 178 -6.01 3.54 5.61
N VAL A 179 -5.42 2.83 6.56
CA VAL A 179 -3.97 2.79 6.71
C VAL A 179 -3.40 1.93 5.60
N VAL A 180 -2.53 2.52 4.82
CA VAL A 180 -1.88 1.89 3.69
C VAL A 180 -0.59 1.22 4.15
N GLU A 181 -0.41 -0.07 3.84
CA GLU A 181 0.80 -0.82 4.20
C GLU A 181 1.76 -0.88 3.01
N ARG A 182 3.06 -0.72 3.28
CA ARG A 182 4.11 -0.89 2.26
C ARG A 182 4.55 -2.35 2.25
N ASP A 183 4.36 -3.05 1.13
CA ASP A 183 5.00 -4.34 0.85
C ASP A 183 6.53 -4.11 0.75
N PRO A 184 7.38 -5.05 1.24
CA PRO A 184 8.83 -5.06 1.01
C PRO A 184 9.30 -4.78 -0.43
N ARG A 185 8.46 -5.08 -1.43
CA ARG A 185 8.72 -4.80 -2.86
C ARG A 185 8.45 -3.34 -3.27
N GLY A 186 8.11 -2.47 -2.32
CA GLY A 186 7.79 -1.06 -2.56
C GLY A 186 6.39 -0.82 -3.12
N PHE A 187 5.57 -1.87 -3.27
CA PHE A 187 4.15 -1.71 -3.55
C PHE A 187 3.43 -1.21 -2.31
N VAL A 188 2.43 -0.39 -2.57
CA VAL A 188 1.59 0.21 -1.56
C VAL A 188 0.24 -0.49 -1.71
N ALA A 189 -0.05 -1.46 -0.84
CA ALA A 189 -1.35 -2.11 -0.83
C ALA A 189 -2.14 -1.58 0.37
N SER A 190 -3.44 -1.31 0.20
CA SER A 190 -4.28 -1.11 1.38
C SER A 190 -4.25 -2.39 2.21
N ARG A 191 -4.28 -2.22 3.55
CA ARG A 191 -4.62 -3.33 4.44
C ARG A 191 -5.97 -3.91 4.00
N ASP A 192 -6.20 -5.20 4.21
CA ASP A 192 -7.48 -5.84 3.87
C ASP A 192 -8.65 -4.98 4.40
N VAL A 193 -9.41 -4.41 3.47
CA VAL A 193 -10.60 -3.63 3.74
C VAL A 193 -11.71 -4.62 4.00
N VAL A 194 -12.38 -4.48 5.14
CA VAL A 194 -13.45 -5.38 5.53
C VAL A 194 -14.75 -4.60 5.50
N ILE A 195 -15.65 -4.97 4.58
CA ILE A 195 -16.97 -4.37 4.47
C ILE A 195 -17.98 -5.29 5.18
N PRO A 196 -18.47 -4.93 6.38
CA PRO A 196 -19.60 -5.61 6.98
C PRO A 196 -20.89 -5.20 6.25
N LEU A 197 -21.71 -6.17 5.87
CA LEU A 197 -23.07 -5.91 5.40
C LEU A 197 -24.05 -6.30 6.50
N SER A 198 -25.15 -5.57 6.57
CA SER A 198 -26.29 -5.89 7.42
C SER A 198 -27.08 -7.11 6.91
N ASP A 199 -27.90 -7.70 7.78
CA ASP A 199 -28.74 -8.85 7.42
C ASP A 199 -29.69 -8.55 6.26
N SER A 200 -30.23 -7.33 6.19
CA SER A 200 -31.13 -6.92 5.10
C SER A 200 -30.40 -6.72 3.77
N GLU A 201 -29.14 -6.30 3.80
CA GLU A 201 -28.26 -6.27 2.62
C GLU A 201 -27.92 -7.71 2.19
N TRP A 202 -27.60 -8.61 3.13
CA TRP A 202 -27.34 -10.02 2.84
C TRP A 202 -28.54 -10.76 2.27
N ALA A 203 -29.76 -10.44 2.70
CA ALA A 203 -30.99 -11.02 2.16
C ALA A 203 -31.17 -10.75 0.64
N ARG A 204 -30.54 -9.68 0.13
CA ARG A 204 -30.57 -9.29 -1.29
C ARG A 204 -29.45 -9.92 -2.13
N LEU A 205 -28.62 -10.76 -1.50
CA LEU A 205 -27.50 -11.47 -2.12
C LEU A 205 -27.70 -12.98 -1.90
N PRO A 206 -28.58 -13.64 -2.68
CA PRO A 206 -28.86 -15.06 -2.47
C PRO A 206 -27.61 -15.92 -2.64
N VAL A 207 -27.47 -16.97 -1.83
CA VAL A 207 -26.42 -17.97 -2.03
C VAL A 207 -26.47 -18.54 -3.45
N GLY A 208 -25.30 -18.67 -4.07
CA GLY A 208 -25.12 -19.14 -5.45
C GLY A 208 -25.13 -18.02 -6.50
N SER A 209 -25.56 -16.81 -6.14
CA SER A 209 -25.55 -15.67 -7.07
C SER A 209 -24.12 -15.20 -7.37
N VAL A 210 -23.97 -14.55 -8.53
CA VAL A 210 -22.71 -13.96 -9.00
C VAL A 210 -22.93 -12.47 -9.23
N HIS A 211 -22.05 -11.63 -8.70
CA HIS A 211 -22.23 -10.19 -8.67
C HIS A 211 -20.93 -9.46 -9.01
N GLU A 212 -21.05 -8.36 -9.76
CA GLU A 212 -19.96 -7.40 -9.88
C GLU A 212 -19.76 -6.64 -8.56
N VAL A 213 -18.51 -6.32 -8.25
CA VAL A 213 -18.15 -5.50 -7.09
C VAL A 213 -17.54 -4.19 -7.56
N ARG A 214 -18.08 -3.08 -7.04
CA ARG A 214 -17.57 -1.73 -7.25
C ARG A 214 -17.21 -1.08 -5.93
N LEU A 215 -16.11 -0.33 -5.92
CA LEU A 215 -15.67 0.43 -4.77
C LEU A 215 -15.39 1.87 -5.21
N THR A 216 -16.03 2.84 -4.58
CA THR A 216 -15.69 4.25 -4.75
C THR A 216 -14.84 4.72 -3.58
N VAL A 217 -13.71 5.33 -3.91
CA VAL A 217 -12.75 5.85 -2.95
C VAL A 217 -12.41 7.29 -3.26
N ASP A 218 -12.17 8.06 -2.21
CA ASP A 218 -11.60 9.40 -2.27
C ASP A 218 -10.12 9.31 -1.90
N LEU A 219 -9.25 9.83 -2.77
CA LEU A 219 -7.83 9.99 -2.49
C LEU A 219 -7.53 11.41 -2.02
N PHE A 220 -6.87 11.52 -0.88
CA PHE A 220 -6.38 12.78 -0.30
C PHE A 220 -4.86 12.79 -0.37
N ASN A 221 -4.32 13.74 -1.13
CA ASN A 221 -2.89 13.89 -1.28
C ASN A 221 -2.38 14.99 -0.34
N GLN A 222 -1.85 14.60 0.83
CA GLN A 222 -1.38 15.56 1.85
C GLN A 222 -0.25 16.48 1.35
N ALA A 223 0.53 16.06 0.35
CA ALA A 223 1.65 16.83 -0.16
C ALA A 223 1.23 17.97 -1.10
N VAL A 224 -0.03 17.99 -1.54
CA VAL A 224 -0.63 19.13 -2.25
C VAL A 224 -1.56 19.81 -1.25
N ALA A 225 -1.22 21.03 -0.83
CA ALA A 225 -1.85 21.81 0.25
C ALA A 225 -3.36 21.49 0.55
N PRO A 226 -3.80 21.55 1.83
CA PRO A 226 -5.06 20.98 2.34
C PRO A 226 -6.38 21.48 1.71
N ALA A 227 -6.34 22.38 0.73
CA ALA A 227 -7.49 22.91 0.02
C ALA A 227 -7.97 22.06 -1.17
N TYR A 228 -7.37 20.88 -1.43
CA TYR A 228 -7.74 20.08 -2.60
C TYR A 228 -8.93 19.15 -2.36
N ASN A 229 -9.92 19.26 -3.24
CA ASN A 229 -11.00 18.30 -3.41
C ASN A 229 -10.41 16.89 -3.62
N PRO A 230 -10.91 15.86 -2.90
CA PRO A 230 -10.45 14.50 -3.09
C PRO A 230 -10.62 14.07 -4.55
N ALA A 231 -9.68 13.27 -5.03
CA ALA A 231 -9.86 12.57 -6.29
C ALA A 231 -10.79 11.39 -6.04
N THR A 232 -12.01 11.44 -6.57
CA THR A 232 -12.92 10.30 -6.46
C THR A 232 -12.66 9.31 -7.59
N HIS A 233 -12.39 8.07 -7.22
CA HIS A 233 -12.17 6.95 -8.13
C HIS A 233 -13.22 5.87 -7.88
N THR A 234 -13.84 5.35 -8.94
CA THR A 234 -14.66 4.13 -8.86
C THR A 234 -13.88 2.98 -9.49
N LEU A 235 -13.62 1.97 -8.67
CA LEU A 235 -12.91 0.76 -9.02
C LEU A 235 -13.90 -0.35 -9.29
N LEU A 236 -13.63 -1.15 -10.31
CA LEU A 236 -14.35 -2.38 -10.60
C LEU A 236 -13.42 -3.56 -10.29
N ALA A 237 -13.93 -4.57 -9.59
CA ALA A 237 -13.18 -5.80 -9.38
C ALA A 237 -12.91 -6.47 -10.73
N ALA A 238 -11.73 -7.07 -10.90
CA ALA A 238 -11.36 -7.72 -12.15
C ALA A 238 -12.27 -8.91 -12.51
N GLU A 239 -12.79 -9.60 -11.48
CA GLU A 239 -13.69 -10.73 -11.62
C GLU A 239 -14.95 -10.51 -10.77
N PRO A 240 -16.12 -11.01 -11.19
CA PRO A 240 -17.31 -11.00 -10.36
C PRO A 240 -17.15 -11.99 -9.19
N VAL A 241 -17.85 -11.73 -8.09
CA VAL A 241 -17.80 -12.56 -6.89
C VAL A 241 -19.02 -13.46 -6.81
N ARG A 242 -18.82 -14.68 -6.31
CA ARG A 242 -19.89 -15.64 -6.03
C ARG A 242 -20.23 -15.64 -4.54
N ILE A 243 -21.52 -15.47 -4.23
CA ILE A 243 -22.02 -15.62 -2.87
C ILE A 243 -22.13 -17.11 -2.55
N CYS A 244 -21.44 -17.56 -1.50
CA CYS A 244 -21.35 -18.95 -1.10
C CYS A 244 -22.07 -19.16 0.24
N THR A 245 -22.49 -20.39 0.53
CA THR A 245 -22.90 -20.75 1.90
C THR A 245 -21.74 -20.54 2.87
N PRO A 246 -22.02 -20.28 4.17
CA PRO A 246 -21.01 -20.38 5.22
C PRO A 246 -20.26 -21.71 5.14
N VAL A 247 -19.00 -21.70 5.57
CA VAL A 247 -18.17 -22.90 5.56
C VAL A 247 -18.68 -23.85 6.66
N PRO A 248 -19.05 -25.11 6.33
CA PRO A 248 -19.51 -26.08 7.31
C PRO A 248 -18.55 -26.22 8.50
N LEU A 249 -19.12 -26.35 9.69
CA LEU A 249 -18.38 -26.61 10.92
C LEU A 249 -18.29 -28.12 11.14
N ARG A 250 -17.07 -28.64 11.29
CA ARG A 250 -16.82 -30.04 11.62
C ARG A 250 -16.53 -30.18 13.11
N THR A 251 -17.35 -30.97 13.81
CA THR A 251 -17.30 -31.16 15.28
C THR A 251 -17.07 -32.62 15.68
N ASP A 252 -16.47 -33.42 14.80
CA ASP A 252 -16.13 -34.82 15.07
C ASP A 252 -15.18 -34.93 16.28
N PRO A 253 -15.62 -35.53 17.42
CA PRO A 253 -14.81 -35.62 18.63
C PRO A 253 -13.48 -36.34 18.41
N ALA A 254 -13.39 -37.26 17.43
CA ALA A 254 -12.16 -37.98 17.11
C ALA A 254 -11.06 -37.06 16.54
N LEU A 255 -11.41 -35.88 16.03
CA LEU A 255 -10.45 -34.92 15.49
C LEU A 255 -9.97 -33.88 16.51
N ARG A 256 -10.66 -33.75 17.66
CA ARG A 256 -10.42 -32.67 18.63
C ARG A 256 -8.97 -32.62 19.11
N GLU A 257 -8.43 -33.76 19.54
CA GLU A 257 -7.04 -33.86 20.04
C GLU A 257 -6.04 -33.56 18.92
N ALA A 258 -6.25 -34.11 17.72
CA ALA A 258 -5.38 -33.88 16.57
C ALA A 258 -5.36 -32.40 16.14
N VAL A 259 -6.51 -31.72 16.15
CA VAL A 259 -6.58 -30.27 15.87
C VAL A 259 -5.86 -29.47 16.96
N ALA A 260 -6.05 -29.80 18.24
CA ALA A 260 -5.41 -29.10 19.36
C ALA A 260 -3.88 -29.23 19.33
N VAL A 261 -3.35 -30.41 18.98
CA VAL A 261 -1.90 -30.65 18.85
C VAL A 261 -1.32 -30.00 17.59
N ALA A 262 -2.11 -29.85 16.53
CA ALA A 262 -1.64 -29.28 15.26
C ALA A 262 -1.38 -27.76 15.33
N VAL A 263 -1.93 -27.06 16.31
CA VAL A 263 -1.82 -25.60 16.46
C VAL A 263 -0.96 -25.21 17.66
N GLY A 264 -0.09 -24.22 17.48
CA GLY A 264 0.66 -23.61 18.56
C GLY A 264 0.83 -22.11 18.36
N VAL A 265 1.10 -21.40 19.45
CA VAL A 265 1.55 -20.01 19.46
C VAL A 265 3.03 -19.99 19.83
N ARG A 266 3.88 -19.34 19.02
CA ARG A 266 5.34 -19.30 19.29
C ARG A 266 5.66 -18.41 20.48
N ARG A 267 5.02 -17.25 20.55
CA ARG A 267 5.15 -16.26 21.62
C ARG A 267 3.96 -15.33 21.62
N ILE A 268 3.64 -14.75 22.77
CA ILE A 268 2.70 -13.63 22.88
C ILE A 268 3.57 -12.40 23.18
N GLN A 269 3.74 -11.52 22.19
CA GLN A 269 4.54 -10.32 22.35
C GLN A 269 3.64 -9.10 22.51
N VAL A 270 3.84 -8.36 23.60
CA VAL A 270 3.15 -7.09 23.86
C VAL A 270 4.15 -5.94 23.76
N SER A 271 3.79 -4.90 23.04
CA SER A 271 4.58 -3.68 22.87
C SER A 271 3.69 -2.46 23.05
N GLU A 272 4.29 -1.29 23.28
CA GLU A 272 3.54 -0.03 23.24
C GLU A 272 2.84 0.17 21.89
N ALA A 273 1.64 0.77 21.94
CA ALA A 273 0.94 1.23 20.75
C ALA A 273 1.82 2.21 19.95
N ARG A 274 1.79 2.14 18.61
CA ARG A 274 2.55 3.06 17.77
C ARG A 274 1.87 4.44 17.77
N ARG A 275 2.62 5.47 17.39
CA ARG A 275 2.03 6.79 17.14
C ARG A 275 0.90 6.67 16.11
N GLY A 276 -0.32 7.03 16.52
CA GLY A 276 -1.53 6.97 15.68
C GLY A 276 -2.46 5.79 16.01
N ASP A 277 -1.98 4.78 16.74
CA ASP A 277 -2.84 3.73 17.28
C ASP A 277 -3.67 4.27 18.46
N PRO A 278 -4.83 3.65 18.79
CA PRO A 278 -5.55 3.94 20.03
C PRO A 278 -4.64 3.74 21.26
N PRO A 279 -4.85 4.50 22.36
CA PRO A 279 -4.11 4.30 23.60
C PRO A 279 -4.18 2.85 24.08
N GLY A 280 -3.03 2.27 24.44
CA GLY A 280 -2.96 0.88 24.90
C GLY A 280 -1.67 0.19 24.50
N PHE A 281 -1.76 -1.12 24.36
CA PHE A 281 -0.63 -1.95 23.92
C PHE A 281 -1.00 -2.71 22.66
N ARG A 282 -0.04 -2.85 21.75
CA ARG A 282 -0.17 -3.76 20.61
C ARG A 282 0.26 -5.15 21.05
N VAL A 283 -0.54 -6.15 20.70
CA VAL A 283 -0.19 -7.56 20.89
C VAL A 283 0.01 -8.24 19.55
N SER A 284 1.04 -9.08 19.47
CA SER A 284 1.41 -9.85 18.28
C SER A 284 1.65 -11.32 18.66
N MET A 285 0.91 -12.22 18.01
CA MET A 285 0.92 -13.66 18.25
C MET A 285 1.19 -14.43 16.95
N PRO A 286 2.45 -14.79 16.66
CA PRO A 286 2.76 -15.71 15.57
C PRO A 286 2.28 -17.13 15.90
N PHE A 287 1.27 -17.58 15.17
CA PHE A 287 0.78 -18.96 15.17
C PHE A 287 1.58 -19.83 14.21
N VAL A 288 1.74 -21.09 14.60
CA VAL A 288 2.26 -22.17 13.76
C VAL A 288 1.18 -23.24 13.71
N VAL A 289 0.87 -23.70 12.51
CA VAL A 289 0.11 -24.94 12.29
C VAL A 289 1.00 -25.92 11.55
N THR A 290 1.01 -27.16 11.98
CA THR A 290 1.80 -28.23 11.36
C THR A 290 0.99 -28.98 10.32
N ARG A 291 0.02 -29.80 10.72
CA ARG A 291 -0.85 -30.57 9.81
C ARG A 291 -2.22 -30.76 10.45
N ALA A 292 -3.01 -29.68 10.49
CA ALA A 292 -4.38 -29.78 10.97
C ALA A 292 -5.18 -30.77 10.09
N PRO A 293 -5.90 -31.76 10.66
CA PRO A 293 -6.61 -32.77 9.88
C PRO A 293 -7.82 -32.21 9.12
N VAL A 294 -8.29 -31.03 9.50
CA VAL A 294 -9.37 -30.27 8.89
C VAL A 294 -8.90 -28.82 8.71
N GLY A 295 -9.54 -28.06 7.82
CA GLY A 295 -9.32 -26.62 7.75
C GLY A 295 -9.57 -25.96 9.10
N VAL A 296 -8.84 -24.91 9.40
CA VAL A 296 -9.03 -24.15 10.65
C VAL A 296 -9.12 -22.69 10.32
N ALA A 297 -10.07 -22.00 10.94
CA ALA A 297 -10.23 -20.56 10.82
C ALA A 297 -10.82 -20.04 12.12
N TRP A 298 -10.04 -19.24 12.84
CA TRP A 298 -10.34 -18.85 14.21
C TRP A 298 -10.32 -17.34 14.39
N ALA A 299 -11.26 -16.86 15.20
CA ALA A 299 -11.10 -15.62 15.95
C ALA A 299 -10.24 -15.92 17.18
N VAL A 300 -9.19 -15.12 17.35
CA VAL A 300 -8.18 -15.25 18.38
C VAL A 300 -8.44 -14.21 19.46
N SER A 301 -8.47 -14.65 20.71
CA SER A 301 -8.52 -13.77 21.88
C SER A 301 -7.52 -14.22 22.94
N LEU A 302 -7.10 -13.27 23.77
CA LEU A 302 -6.43 -13.55 25.04
C LEU A 302 -7.46 -13.56 26.15
N ARG A 303 -7.35 -14.50 27.09
CA ARG A 303 -8.28 -14.60 28.22
C ARG A 303 -7.51 -14.79 29.52
N ALA A 304 -7.93 -14.10 30.58
CA ALA A 304 -7.45 -14.31 31.93
C ALA A 304 -8.56 -14.00 32.94
N GLY A 305 -8.93 -14.99 33.75
CA GLY A 305 -10.11 -14.91 34.60
C GLY A 305 -11.37 -14.65 33.76
N ASP A 306 -12.14 -13.64 34.16
CA ASP A 306 -13.38 -13.23 33.48
C ASP A 306 -13.17 -12.25 32.32
N SER A 307 -11.92 -11.82 32.09
CA SER A 307 -11.59 -10.87 31.03
C SER A 307 -11.12 -11.57 29.77
N GLU A 308 -11.59 -11.07 28.63
CA GLU A 308 -11.22 -11.57 27.32
C GLU A 308 -11.04 -10.44 26.32
N TRP A 309 -9.88 -10.42 25.66
CA TRP A 309 -9.49 -9.37 24.73
C TRP A 309 -9.37 -9.94 23.32
N PRO A 310 -10.11 -9.41 22.33
CA PRO A 310 -9.97 -9.84 20.95
C PRO A 310 -8.59 -9.43 20.43
N VAL A 311 -7.88 -10.38 19.83
CA VAL A 311 -6.57 -10.11 19.23
C VAL A 311 -6.65 -10.10 17.73
N GLY A 312 -7.22 -11.12 17.09
CA GLY A 312 -7.25 -11.11 15.63
C GLY A 312 -7.90 -12.36 15.06
N ILE A 313 -7.44 -12.77 13.89
CA ILE A 313 -7.92 -13.98 13.24
C ILE A 313 -6.73 -14.74 12.65
N VAL A 314 -6.87 -16.06 12.55
CA VAL A 314 -5.93 -16.92 11.82
C VAL A 314 -6.68 -17.97 11.03
N HIS A 315 -6.09 -18.44 9.93
CA HIS A 315 -6.65 -19.55 9.18
C HIS A 315 -5.56 -20.38 8.50
N PHE A 316 -5.80 -21.68 8.36
CA PHE A 316 -4.88 -22.63 7.73
C PHE A 316 -5.65 -23.72 6.97
N ARG A 317 -5.10 -24.15 5.84
CA ARG A 317 -5.66 -25.24 5.02
C ARG A 317 -5.38 -26.59 5.68
N PRO A 318 -6.26 -27.59 5.49
CA PRO A 318 -6.04 -28.94 6.03
C PRO A 318 -4.73 -29.54 5.49
N GLY A 319 -3.96 -30.18 6.35
CA GLY A 319 -2.71 -30.88 6.02
C GLY A 319 -1.52 -30.00 5.61
N VAL A 320 -1.69 -28.67 5.52
CA VAL A 320 -0.63 -27.75 5.07
C VAL A 320 0.01 -27.05 6.27
N PRO A 321 1.32 -27.23 6.52
CA PRO A 321 2.02 -26.47 7.54
C PRO A 321 2.12 -25.00 7.15
N GLY A 322 2.07 -24.11 8.14
CA GLY A 322 2.16 -22.68 7.90
C GLY A 322 2.34 -21.87 9.18
N THR A 323 2.61 -20.59 8.99
CA THR A 323 2.66 -19.61 10.06
C THR A 323 1.81 -18.40 9.70
N MET A 324 1.08 -17.86 10.66
CA MET A 324 0.27 -16.65 10.48
C MET A 324 0.35 -15.79 11.73
N LEU A 325 0.32 -14.47 11.56
CA LEU A 325 0.37 -13.51 12.66
C LEU A 325 -1.05 -13.05 13.00
N ALA A 326 -1.46 -13.18 14.26
CA ALA A 326 -2.61 -12.46 14.79
C ALA A 326 -2.12 -11.22 15.53
N GLU A 327 -2.75 -10.07 15.30
CA GLU A 327 -2.39 -8.82 15.98
C GLU A 327 -3.62 -8.01 16.34
N GLY A 328 -3.60 -7.42 17.52
CA GLY A 328 -4.69 -6.63 18.07
C GLY A 328 -4.21 -5.57 19.05
N MET A 329 -5.17 -4.86 19.64
CA MET A 329 -4.93 -3.85 20.67
C MET A 329 -5.45 -4.35 22.01
N LEU A 330 -4.65 -4.16 23.04
CA LEU A 330 -4.97 -4.40 24.44
C LEU A 330 -5.16 -3.06 25.13
N PRO A 331 -6.01 -2.99 26.17
CA PRO A 331 -6.25 -1.75 26.90
C PRO A 331 -4.99 -1.32 27.67
N PRO A 332 -4.87 -0.02 28.02
CA PRO A 332 -3.68 0.54 28.67
C PRO A 332 -3.43 0.01 30.09
N ASP A 333 -4.41 -0.64 30.72
CA ASP A 333 -4.31 -1.28 32.04
C ASP A 333 -3.96 -2.77 31.97
N PHE A 334 -3.74 -3.32 30.76
CA PHE A 334 -3.30 -4.69 30.59
C PHE A 334 -1.91 -4.89 31.22
N THR A 335 -1.79 -5.79 32.20
CA THR A 335 -0.55 -6.01 32.99
C THR A 335 -0.16 -7.48 33.13
N LEU A 336 -0.80 -8.36 32.36
CA LEU A 336 -0.65 -9.80 32.52
C LEU A 336 0.71 -10.30 32.02
N THR A 337 1.24 -11.29 32.75
CA THR A 337 2.44 -12.06 32.36
C THR A 337 2.09 -13.46 31.87
N ARG A 338 0.86 -13.93 32.12
CA ARG A 338 0.33 -15.21 31.63
C ARG A 338 -1.14 -15.03 31.21
N ALA A 339 -1.54 -15.69 30.14
CA ALA A 339 -2.91 -15.68 29.64
C ALA A 339 -3.23 -16.96 28.85
N ASP A 340 -4.50 -17.33 28.79
CA ASP A 340 -4.98 -18.33 27.83
C ASP A 340 -5.08 -17.69 26.44
N VAL A 341 -4.76 -18.47 25.41
CA VAL A 341 -5.10 -18.11 24.02
C VAL A 341 -6.32 -18.93 23.61
N VAL A 342 -7.43 -18.25 23.32
CA VAL A 342 -8.68 -18.88 22.91
C VAL A 342 -8.87 -18.72 21.41
N LEU A 343 -9.06 -19.85 20.73
CA LEU A 343 -9.25 -19.95 19.29
C LEU A 343 -10.69 -20.40 19.02
N ARG A 344 -11.59 -19.45 18.71
CA ARG A 344 -13.00 -19.76 18.41
C ARG A 344 -13.23 -19.87 16.91
N PRO A 345 -13.94 -20.91 16.43
CA PRO A 345 -14.31 -21.03 15.02
C PRO A 345 -14.93 -19.74 14.50
N SER A 346 -14.49 -19.28 13.33
CA SER A 346 -14.92 -17.99 12.78
C SER A 346 -15.15 -18.07 11.28
N GLN A 347 -16.39 -17.81 10.88
CA GLN A 347 -16.79 -17.68 9.48
C GLN A 347 -16.10 -16.49 8.81
N SER A 348 -15.88 -15.38 9.54
CA SER A 348 -15.16 -14.23 8.99
C SER A 348 -13.68 -14.53 8.76
N ALA A 349 -13.06 -15.36 9.61
CA ALA A 349 -11.71 -15.87 9.37
C ALA A 349 -11.68 -16.82 8.17
N ALA A 350 -12.68 -17.68 8.03
CA ALA A 350 -12.78 -18.62 6.91
C ALA A 350 -13.00 -17.91 5.58
N ALA A 351 -13.78 -16.83 5.56
CA ALA A 351 -14.03 -16.00 4.38
C ALA A 351 -12.74 -15.41 3.79
N ARG A 352 -11.66 -15.29 4.57
CA ARG A 352 -10.36 -14.82 4.08
C ARG A 352 -9.56 -15.88 3.32
N ASN A 353 -10.03 -17.12 3.30
CA ASN A 353 -9.38 -18.22 2.61
C ASN A 353 -10.40 -19.03 1.79
N ALA A 354 -10.46 -18.74 0.50
CA ALA A 354 -11.40 -19.36 -0.44
C ALA A 354 -11.21 -20.88 -0.63
N ASP A 355 -10.08 -21.44 -0.17
CA ASP A 355 -9.77 -22.88 -0.28
C ASP A 355 -10.36 -23.70 0.87
N LEU A 356 -10.94 -23.07 1.90
CA LEU A 356 -11.54 -23.78 3.03
C LEU A 356 -12.92 -24.32 2.66
N ALA A 357 -13.02 -25.64 2.50
CA ALA A 357 -14.28 -26.34 2.24
C ALA A 357 -15.08 -26.62 3.52
N GLU A 358 -14.39 -26.85 4.64
CA GLU A 358 -14.93 -27.02 5.99
C GLU A 358 -13.91 -26.48 7.01
N ILE A 359 -14.37 -26.10 8.20
CA ILE A 359 -13.49 -25.68 9.30
C ILE A 359 -13.80 -26.43 10.60
N TRP A 360 -12.79 -26.56 11.46
CA TRP A 360 -12.99 -27.07 12.82
C TRP A 360 -14.03 -26.22 13.59
N GLY A 361 -15.02 -26.89 14.16
CA GLY A 361 -16.24 -26.29 14.70
C GLY A 361 -16.24 -26.04 16.20
N GLU A 362 -15.18 -26.36 16.93
CA GLU A 362 -15.11 -26.18 18.38
C GLU A 362 -13.96 -25.26 18.81
N PRO A 363 -14.08 -24.58 19.96
CA PRO A 363 -12.98 -23.79 20.50
C PRO A 363 -11.74 -24.62 20.85
N VAL A 364 -10.57 -24.06 20.61
CA VAL A 364 -9.29 -24.60 21.12
C VAL A 364 -8.71 -23.60 22.11
N VAL A 365 -8.28 -24.07 23.29
CA VAL A 365 -7.67 -23.23 24.32
C VAL A 365 -6.21 -23.66 24.51
N LEU A 366 -5.28 -22.76 24.24
CA LEU A 366 -3.89 -22.93 24.60
C LEU A 366 -3.69 -22.29 25.98
N ALA A 367 -3.80 -23.11 27.02
CA ALA A 367 -3.79 -22.62 28.40
C ALA A 367 -2.44 -22.04 28.81
N ASP A 368 -2.51 -21.05 29.71
CA ASP A 368 -1.39 -20.61 30.56
C ASP A 368 -0.10 -20.26 29.80
N ARG A 369 -0.24 -19.43 28.75
CA ARG A 369 0.87 -19.00 27.90
C ARG A 369 1.53 -17.75 28.44
N GLU A 370 2.85 -17.74 28.41
CA GLU A 370 3.65 -16.59 28.82
C GLU A 370 3.45 -15.40 27.87
N VAL A 371 3.27 -14.22 28.47
CA VAL A 371 3.16 -12.93 27.79
C VAL A 371 4.47 -12.18 27.97
N THR A 372 5.19 -12.00 26.87
CA THR A 372 6.48 -11.30 26.84
C THR A 372 6.29 -9.83 26.48
N TRP A 373 6.82 -8.95 27.32
CA TRP A 373 6.80 -7.50 27.11
C TRP A 373 8.08 -7.04 26.40
N ASP A 374 7.94 -6.29 25.31
CA ASP A 374 9.08 -5.72 24.59
C ASP A 374 9.68 -4.54 25.38
N GLN A 375 10.83 -4.77 26.02
CA GLN A 375 11.49 -3.81 26.89
C GLN A 375 12.12 -2.62 26.16
N ARG A 376 12.09 -2.56 24.82
CA ARG A 376 12.84 -1.54 24.06
C ARG A 376 12.36 -0.11 24.26
N HIS A 377 11.21 0.13 24.91
CA HIS A 377 10.69 1.47 25.16
C HIS A 377 10.04 1.70 26.53
N THR A 378 10.05 0.71 27.44
CA THR A 378 9.35 0.83 28.72
C THR A 378 10.12 1.76 29.67
N VAL A 379 9.84 3.07 29.63
CA VAL A 379 9.87 3.86 30.86
C VAL A 379 8.68 3.36 31.66
N LEU A 380 8.89 2.33 32.48
CA LEU A 380 7.85 1.88 33.41
C LEU A 380 7.35 3.10 34.19
N PRO A 381 6.03 3.36 34.27
CA PRO A 381 5.53 4.37 35.19
C PRO A 381 6.04 3.96 36.57
N SER A 382 6.83 4.85 37.17
CA SER A 382 7.67 4.63 38.34
C SER A 382 6.84 4.48 39.63
N GLY A 383 6.00 3.45 39.71
CA GLY A 383 4.95 3.38 40.74
C GLY A 383 4.51 1.98 41.17
N ALA A 384 5.24 0.91 40.88
CA ALA A 384 5.00 -0.40 41.50
C ALA A 384 6.19 -1.36 41.30
N VAL A 385 7.30 -1.13 41.99
CA VAL A 385 8.24 -2.22 42.29
C VAL A 385 8.49 -2.20 43.79
N THR A 386 7.88 -3.15 44.48
CA THR A 386 8.31 -3.56 45.81
C THR A 386 9.69 -4.17 45.64
N SER A 387 10.72 -3.35 45.88
CA SER A 387 12.12 -3.76 45.88
C SER A 387 12.31 -4.82 46.96
N THR A 388 12.36 -6.09 46.54
CA THR A 388 12.95 -7.13 47.37
C THR A 388 14.44 -7.10 47.10
N LEU A 389 15.15 -6.36 47.95
CA LEU A 389 16.60 -6.31 48.04
C LEU A 389 17.17 -7.74 48.13
N ILE A 390 17.88 -8.17 47.08
CA ILE A 390 18.94 -9.17 47.20
C ILE A 390 20.25 -8.40 47.33
N GLY A 391 20.96 -8.67 48.42
CA GLY A 391 22.14 -7.93 48.89
C GLY A 391 23.41 -8.10 48.05
N PRO A 392 24.51 -7.43 48.47
CA PRO A 392 25.64 -7.11 47.62
C PRO A 392 26.72 -8.21 47.64
N HIS A 393 27.38 -8.42 46.50
CA HIS A 393 28.76 -8.89 46.51
C HIS A 393 29.58 -8.16 45.44
N ALA A 394 30.71 -7.64 45.93
CA ALA A 394 31.69 -6.82 45.26
C ALA A 394 32.56 -7.63 44.28
N THR A 395 33.09 -6.97 43.23
CA THR A 395 34.47 -6.46 43.23
C THR A 395 34.82 -5.79 41.90
N MET A 396 35.39 -4.59 42.01
CA MET A 396 36.03 -3.83 40.95
C MET A 396 37.32 -4.52 40.47
N ARG A 397 37.62 -4.37 39.18
CA ARG A 397 38.99 -4.39 38.65
C ARG A 397 39.18 -3.14 37.75
N PRO A 398 40.24 -2.34 37.94
CA PRO A 398 40.49 -1.17 37.09
C PRO A 398 41.27 -1.58 35.84
N ALA A 399 40.85 -1.09 34.67
CA ALA A 399 41.64 -1.15 33.45
C ALA A 399 42.44 0.15 33.29
N ALA A 400 43.76 -0.01 33.26
CA ALA A 400 44.73 1.05 33.10
C ALA A 400 44.74 1.61 31.66
N ARG A 401 45.04 2.91 31.56
CA ARG A 401 45.32 3.65 30.34
C ARG A 401 46.63 3.17 29.69
N HIS A 402 46.65 3.10 28.36
CA HIS A 402 47.89 3.20 27.60
C HIS A 402 47.72 4.17 26.42
N ASN A 403 48.51 5.24 26.48
CA ASN A 403 48.79 6.16 25.39
C ASN A 403 49.82 5.49 24.46
N GLY A 404 49.68 5.68 23.16
CA GLY A 404 50.72 5.35 22.17
C GLY A 404 50.46 6.13 20.89
N ALA A 405 51.30 7.13 20.64
CA ALA A 405 51.30 7.96 19.45
C ALA A 405 52.36 7.45 18.44
N THR A 406 52.05 7.69 17.16
CA THR A 406 52.94 7.97 16.01
C THR A 406 53.82 6.83 15.47
N PRO A 407 54.29 6.90 14.20
CA PRO A 407 54.58 8.07 13.33
C PRO A 407 53.45 8.55 12.43
#